data_AF-A0A377PBC7-F1
#
_entry.id   AF-A0A377PBC7-F1
#
_cell.length_a   1.000
_cell.length_b   1.000
_cell.length_c   1.000
_cell.angle_alpha   90.00
_cell.angle_beta   90.00
_cell.angle_gamma   90.00
#
_symmetry.space_group_name_H-M   'P 1'
#
loop_
_entity.id
_entity.type
_entity.pdbx_description
1 polymer ?
#
loop_
_entity_poly.entity_id
_entity_poly.type
_entity_poly.pdbx_seq_one_letter_code
_entity_poly.pdbx_strand_id
1 'polypeptide(L)'
;MEAHRLDSMINDLLALSRNQHKTELEREHLKADELWDDVLDNAKFEAEQVGKTLEIISPPGPWPLFGSHAALDSAVENIVRNALRYSHHQIAVTFSCDNQGITIHVDDDGPGVAPEDREQIFRPFYRTDEARDRESGGTGLGLAIVETVVEQHNGWVKAEDSPLGGLRLTLWLPLYTR
;
A
#
# COMPACT_ATOMS: atom_id res chain seq x y z
N MET A 1 -1.06 -26.57 -3.59
CA MET A 1 -0.68 -25.34 -4.30
C MET A 1 -1.89 -24.56 -4.81
N GLU A 2 -2.87 -25.22 -5.43
CA GLU A 2 -4.11 -24.56 -5.91
C GLU A 2 -5.09 -24.18 -4.77
N ALA A 3 -5.21 -25.02 -3.74
CA ALA A 3 -6.07 -24.76 -2.57
C ALA A 3 -5.65 -23.52 -1.75
N HIS A 4 -4.35 -23.30 -1.52
CA HIS A 4 -3.87 -22.10 -0.81
C HIS A 4 -4.04 -20.81 -1.62
N ARG A 5 -4.01 -20.88 -2.96
CA ARG A 5 -4.35 -19.72 -3.80
C ARG A 5 -5.84 -19.39 -3.68
N LEU A 6 -6.70 -20.39 -3.72
CA LEU A 6 -8.14 -20.20 -3.53
C LEU A 6 -8.46 -19.64 -2.15
N ASP A 7 -7.81 -20.13 -1.08
CA ASP A 7 -7.97 -19.59 0.28
C ASP A 7 -7.52 -18.13 0.38
N SER A 8 -6.38 -17.76 -0.21
CA SER A 8 -5.92 -16.37 -0.24
C SER A 8 -6.89 -15.48 -1.02
N MET A 9 -7.40 -15.95 -2.17
CA MET A 9 -8.39 -15.21 -2.96
C MET A 9 -9.71 -15.05 -2.21
N ILE A 10 -10.17 -16.07 -1.50
CA ILE A 10 -11.37 -16.00 -0.66
C ILE A 10 -11.15 -15.03 0.49
N ASN A 11 -10.00 -15.06 1.16
CA ASN A 11 -9.68 -14.14 2.25
C ASN A 11 -9.59 -12.69 1.76
N ASP A 12 -8.97 -12.45 0.62
CA ASP A 12 -8.86 -11.11 0.02
C ASP A 12 -10.21 -10.60 -0.50
N LEU A 13 -11.04 -11.48 -1.10
CA LEU A 13 -12.41 -11.14 -1.51
C LEU A 13 -13.31 -10.86 -0.31
N LEU A 14 -13.18 -11.65 0.77
CA LEU A 14 -13.86 -11.41 2.03
C LEU A 14 -13.34 -10.14 2.72
N ALA A 15 -12.07 -9.79 2.56
CA ALA A 15 -11.51 -8.52 3.05
C ALA A 15 -12.11 -7.35 2.27
N LEU A 16 -12.20 -7.43 0.94
CA LEU A 16 -12.89 -6.44 0.11
C LEU A 16 -14.36 -6.27 0.51
N SER A 17 -15.10 -7.38 0.62
CA SER A 17 -16.52 -7.37 0.97
C SER A 17 -16.78 -6.92 2.41
N ARG A 18 -15.95 -7.32 3.39
CA ARG A 18 -16.07 -6.84 4.77
C ARG A 18 -15.67 -5.38 4.91
N ASN A 19 -14.60 -4.95 4.25
CA ASN A 19 -14.13 -3.57 4.34
C ASN A 19 -15.13 -2.58 3.75
N GLN A 20 -15.87 -2.94 2.69
CA GLN A 20 -16.93 -2.08 2.13
C GLN A 20 -18.10 -1.82 3.09
N HIS A 21 -18.43 -2.76 3.99
CA HIS A 21 -19.54 -2.59 4.94
C HIS A 21 -19.11 -2.09 6.33
N LYS A 22 -17.82 -2.27 6.70
CA LYS A 22 -17.30 -1.89 8.03
C LYS A 22 -16.71 -0.47 8.09
N THR A 23 -16.22 0.06 6.96
CA THR A 23 -15.59 1.40 6.87
C THR A 23 -16.53 2.57 7.19
N GLU A 24 -17.84 2.38 7.16
CA GLU A 24 -18.81 3.43 7.51
C GLU A 24 -19.16 3.44 9.01
N LEU A 25 -19.00 2.31 9.71
CA LEU A 25 -19.44 2.12 11.09
C LEU A 25 -18.32 2.32 12.14
N GLU A 26 -17.05 2.35 11.72
CA GLU A 26 -15.88 2.39 12.61
C GLU A 26 -14.90 3.53 12.25
N ARG A 27 -15.41 4.69 11.83
CA ARG A 27 -14.55 5.86 11.59
C ARG A 27 -14.22 6.56 12.91
N GLU A 28 -12.94 6.84 13.12
CA GLU A 28 -12.45 7.52 14.31
C GLU A 28 -11.38 8.57 13.98
N HIS A 29 -11.03 9.40 14.98
CA HIS A 29 -9.91 10.32 14.85
C HIS A 29 -8.60 9.56 15.07
N LEU A 30 -7.71 9.66 14.09
CA LEU A 30 -6.44 8.97 14.08
C LEU A 30 -5.30 9.99 13.96
N LYS A 31 -4.10 9.58 14.37
CA LYS A 31 -2.86 10.30 14.03
C LYS A 31 -1.98 9.40 13.19
N ALA A 32 -1.38 9.96 12.14
CA ALA A 32 -0.59 9.20 11.19
C ALA A 32 0.62 8.48 11.81
N ASP A 33 1.27 9.08 12.81
CA ASP A 33 2.39 8.48 13.54
C ASP A 33 1.95 7.25 14.32
N GLU A 34 0.91 7.36 15.14
CA GLU A 34 0.36 6.24 15.93
C GLU A 34 -0.25 5.15 15.04
N LEU A 35 -0.82 5.53 13.89
CA LEU A 35 -1.48 4.60 12.96
C LEU A 35 -0.47 3.68 12.27
N TRP A 36 0.60 4.24 11.69
CA TRP A 36 1.49 3.47 10.81
C TRP A 36 2.82 3.03 11.45
N ASP A 37 3.05 3.30 12.74
CA ASP A 37 4.28 2.90 13.45
C ASP A 37 4.51 1.38 13.36
N ASP A 38 3.52 0.59 13.79
CA ASP A 38 3.59 -0.87 13.79
C ASP A 38 3.75 -1.44 12.37
N VAL A 39 3.08 -0.84 11.37
CA VAL A 39 3.16 -1.27 9.97
C VAL A 39 4.58 -1.07 9.44
N LEU A 40 5.20 0.07 9.72
CA LEU A 40 6.54 0.40 9.26
C LEU A 40 7.61 -0.44 9.96
N ASP A 41 7.48 -0.68 11.26
CA ASP A 41 8.40 -1.51 12.03
C ASP A 41 8.36 -2.98 11.58
N ASN A 42 7.14 -3.53 11.38
CA ASN A 42 6.98 -4.88 10.86
C ASN A 42 7.54 -5.02 9.45
N ALA A 43 7.31 -4.03 8.57
CA ALA A 43 7.84 -4.04 7.22
C ALA A 43 9.37 -3.97 7.19
N LYS A 44 9.97 -3.18 8.09
CA LYS A 44 11.44 -3.10 8.23
C LYS A 44 12.00 -4.45 8.68
N PHE A 45 11.38 -5.09 9.65
CA PHE A 45 11.77 -6.43 10.09
C PHE A 45 11.64 -7.47 8.95
N GLU A 46 10.53 -7.45 8.20
CA GLU A 46 10.33 -8.34 7.04
C GLU A 46 11.41 -8.12 5.97
N ALA A 47 11.76 -6.86 5.67
CA ALA A 47 12.82 -6.52 4.73
C ALA A 47 14.15 -7.18 5.11
N GLU A 48 14.55 -7.08 6.38
CA GLU A 48 15.78 -7.68 6.89
C GLU A 48 15.77 -9.20 6.77
N GLN A 49 14.63 -9.86 7.04
CA GLN A 49 14.49 -11.32 6.91
C GLN A 49 14.68 -11.81 5.47
N VAL A 50 14.28 -11.01 4.48
CA VAL A 50 14.43 -11.35 3.05
C VAL A 50 15.71 -10.77 2.43
N GLY A 51 16.61 -10.20 3.23
CA GLY A 51 17.89 -9.66 2.77
C GLY A 51 17.77 -8.37 1.96
N LYS A 52 16.73 -7.58 2.21
CA LYS A 52 16.46 -6.27 1.58
C LYS A 52 16.61 -5.15 2.61
N THR A 53 16.68 -3.92 2.13
CA THR A 53 16.76 -2.72 2.96
C THR A 53 15.52 -1.88 2.74
N LEU A 54 14.79 -1.62 3.83
CA LEU A 54 13.71 -0.64 3.87
C LEU A 54 14.17 0.54 4.72
N GLU A 55 14.20 1.73 4.11
CA GLU A 55 14.55 2.98 4.77
C GLU A 55 13.31 3.89 4.87
N ILE A 56 13.08 4.43 6.07
CA ILE A 56 12.06 5.46 6.29
C ILE A 56 12.77 6.81 6.24
N ILE A 57 12.78 7.45 5.08
CA ILE A 57 13.50 8.71 4.84
C ILE A 57 12.86 9.86 5.65
N SER A 58 11.53 9.84 5.75
CA SER A 58 10.78 10.78 6.57
C SER A 58 9.61 10.05 7.21
N PRO A 59 9.59 9.89 8.55
CA PRO A 59 8.53 9.18 9.25
C PRO A 59 7.24 10.02 9.28
N PRO A 60 6.08 9.37 9.51
CA PRO A 60 4.83 10.09 9.74
C PRO A 60 4.93 10.97 11.00
N GLY A 61 4.29 12.14 10.96
CA GLY A 61 4.09 13.00 12.12
C GLY A 61 2.71 12.83 12.76
N PRO A 62 2.40 13.55 13.85
CA PRO A 62 1.11 13.51 14.55
C PRO A 62 0.01 14.25 13.77
N TRP A 63 -0.19 13.90 12.50
CA TRP A 63 -1.11 14.55 11.60
C TRP A 63 -2.51 13.94 11.70
N PRO A 64 -3.56 14.76 11.84
CA PRO A 64 -4.91 14.27 12.08
C PRO A 64 -5.53 13.66 10.82
N LEU A 65 -6.06 12.45 10.98
CA LEU A 65 -6.85 11.72 9.99
C LEU A 65 -8.22 11.37 10.57
N PHE A 66 -9.19 11.12 9.69
CA PHE A 66 -10.50 10.60 10.08
C PHE A 66 -10.88 9.45 9.17
N GLY A 67 -11.02 8.26 9.75
CA GLY A 67 -11.14 7.06 8.95
C GLY A 67 -11.20 5.78 9.76
N SER A 68 -11.24 4.65 9.06
CA SER A 68 -11.13 3.34 9.68
C SER A 68 -9.67 2.97 9.83
N HIS A 69 -9.21 2.78 11.07
CA HIS A 69 -7.85 2.35 11.40
C HIS A 69 -7.44 1.13 10.57
N ALA A 70 -8.18 0.03 10.68
CA ALA A 70 -7.87 -1.23 9.99
C ALA A 70 -7.80 -1.08 8.46
N ALA A 71 -8.62 -0.20 7.87
CA ALA A 71 -8.61 0.02 6.43
C ALA A 71 -7.35 0.78 5.99
N LEU A 72 -7.03 1.89 6.67
CA LEU A 72 -5.87 2.73 6.36
C LEU A 72 -4.55 2.01 6.63
N ASP A 73 -4.47 1.20 7.68
CA ASP A 73 -3.34 0.30 7.93
C ASP A 73 -3.15 -0.68 6.78
N SER A 74 -4.22 -1.36 6.40
CA SER A 74 -4.16 -2.34 5.32
C SER A 74 -3.72 -1.71 4.00
N ALA A 75 -4.11 -0.46 3.71
CA ALA A 75 -3.68 0.24 2.51
C ALA A 75 -2.15 0.47 2.51
N VAL A 76 -1.58 0.97 3.61
CA VAL A 76 -0.13 1.20 3.71
C VAL A 76 0.64 -0.11 3.74
N GLU A 77 0.15 -1.11 4.45
CA GLU A 77 0.74 -2.45 4.47
C GLU A 77 0.79 -3.06 3.05
N ASN A 78 -0.29 -2.94 2.27
CA ASN A 78 -0.34 -3.49 0.92
C ASN A 78 0.66 -2.83 -0.03
N ILE A 79 0.83 -1.50 0.01
CA ILE A 79 1.81 -0.82 -0.85
C ILE A 79 3.25 -1.14 -0.44
N VAL A 80 3.54 -1.22 0.86
CA VAL A 80 4.88 -1.55 1.35
C VAL A 80 5.23 -3.01 1.07
N ARG A 81 4.30 -3.94 1.29
CA ARG A 81 4.50 -5.35 0.93
C ARG A 81 4.62 -5.56 -0.58
N ASN A 82 3.96 -4.73 -1.39
CA ASN A 82 4.17 -4.73 -2.84
C ASN A 82 5.63 -4.37 -3.16
N ALA A 83 6.13 -3.26 -2.62
CA ALA A 83 7.53 -2.86 -2.77
C ALA A 83 8.51 -3.94 -2.28
N LEU A 84 8.28 -4.53 -1.10
CA LEU A 84 9.06 -5.66 -0.56
C LEU A 84 9.11 -6.86 -1.49
N ARG A 85 8.04 -7.12 -2.21
CA ARG A 85 7.97 -8.26 -3.11
C ARG A 85 8.65 -8.00 -4.45
N TYR A 86 8.52 -6.80 -5.00
CA TYR A 86 8.96 -6.50 -6.37
C TYR A 86 10.35 -5.88 -6.46
N SER A 87 10.82 -5.22 -5.40
CA SER A 87 12.17 -4.66 -5.30
C SER A 87 13.25 -5.70 -5.56
N HIS A 88 14.43 -5.23 -5.98
CA HIS A 88 15.64 -6.05 -5.97
C HIS A 88 16.26 -6.04 -4.58
N HIS A 89 16.57 -4.86 -4.05
CA HIS A 89 17.29 -4.72 -2.77
C HIS A 89 16.79 -3.57 -1.91
N GLN A 90 16.39 -2.44 -2.50
CA GLN A 90 16.13 -1.20 -1.77
C GLN A 90 14.68 -0.75 -1.88
N ILE A 91 14.14 -0.30 -0.75
CA ILE A 91 12.83 0.32 -0.62
C ILE A 91 12.99 1.59 0.22
N ALA A 92 12.33 2.66 -0.20
CA ALA A 92 12.27 3.90 0.57
C ALA A 92 10.82 4.31 0.81
N VAL A 93 10.52 4.68 2.05
CA VAL A 93 9.21 5.21 2.45
C VAL A 93 9.38 6.65 2.92
N THR A 94 8.60 7.56 2.35
CA THR A 94 8.62 8.98 2.71
C THR A 94 7.21 9.45 3.01
N PHE A 95 7.04 10.03 4.19
CA PHE A 95 5.83 10.73 4.57
C PHE A 95 6.05 12.24 4.50
N SER A 96 5.08 12.96 3.95
CA SER A 96 5.04 14.42 3.93
C SER A 96 3.63 14.90 4.16
N CYS A 97 3.50 16.11 4.69
CA CYS A 97 2.20 16.69 5.02
C CYS A 97 2.23 18.19 4.72
N ASP A 98 1.17 18.67 4.06
CA ASP A 98 0.93 20.08 3.83
C ASP A 98 -0.42 20.50 4.42
N ASN A 99 -0.91 21.70 4.10
CA ASN A 99 -2.18 22.19 4.63
C ASN A 99 -3.42 21.44 4.09
N GLN A 100 -3.27 20.64 3.04
CA GLN A 100 -4.37 19.92 2.38
C GLN A 100 -4.41 18.45 2.81
N GLY A 101 -3.25 17.80 2.91
CA GLY A 101 -3.21 16.36 3.11
C GLY A 101 -1.83 15.80 3.43
N ILE A 102 -1.84 14.50 3.66
CA ILE A 102 -0.66 13.66 3.87
C ILE A 102 -0.37 12.95 2.55
N THR A 103 0.88 13.00 2.11
CA THR A 103 1.39 12.24 0.97
C THR A 103 2.38 11.20 1.46
N ILE A 104 2.15 9.94 1.06
CA ILE A 104 3.02 8.80 1.32
C ILE A 104 3.60 8.36 -0.02
N HIS A 105 4.93 8.35 -0.11
CA HIS A 105 5.65 7.73 -1.23
C HIS A 105 6.29 6.43 -0.77
N VAL A 106 6.07 5.38 -1.54
CA VAL A 106 6.78 4.11 -1.42
C VAL A 106 7.50 3.85 -2.73
N ASP A 107 8.84 3.85 -2.67
CA ASP A 107 9.74 3.71 -3.80
C ASP A 107 10.48 2.37 -3.72
N ASP A 108 10.57 1.65 -4.83
CA ASP A 108 11.43 0.47 -4.97
C ASP A 108 12.43 0.56 -6.13
N ASP A 109 13.46 -0.29 -6.07
CA ASP A 109 14.50 -0.48 -7.08
C ASP A 109 14.25 -1.70 -8.00
N GLY A 110 13.00 -2.18 -8.05
CA GLY A 110 12.58 -3.32 -8.85
C GLY A 110 12.50 -3.00 -10.35
N PRO A 111 11.82 -3.86 -11.14
CA PRO A 111 11.70 -3.67 -12.59
C PRO A 111 10.77 -2.49 -12.99
N GLY A 112 10.02 -1.93 -12.05
CA GLY A 112 9.00 -0.92 -12.33
C GLY A 112 7.75 -1.49 -13.01
N VAL A 113 6.94 -0.60 -13.56
CA VAL A 113 5.72 -0.93 -14.32
C VAL A 113 5.65 -0.03 -15.56
N ALA A 114 5.39 -0.65 -16.71
CA ALA A 114 5.21 0.04 -17.98
C ALA A 114 4.11 1.11 -17.88
N PRO A 115 4.27 2.30 -18.49
CA PRO A 115 3.30 3.39 -18.40
C PRO A 115 1.85 2.99 -18.70
N GLU A 116 1.64 2.14 -19.71
CA GLU A 116 0.33 1.60 -20.11
C GLU A 116 -0.34 0.70 -19.07
N ASP A 117 0.43 0.14 -18.14
CA ASP A 117 -0.06 -0.77 -17.11
C ASP A 117 -0.27 -0.07 -15.76
N ARG A 118 0.22 1.17 -15.58
CA ARG A 118 0.15 1.90 -14.29
C ARG A 118 -1.27 2.16 -13.79
N GLU A 119 -2.21 2.39 -14.70
CA GLU A 119 -3.63 2.50 -14.33
C GLU A 119 -4.26 1.11 -14.11
N GLN A 120 -3.74 0.09 -14.79
CA GLN A 120 -4.32 -1.25 -14.76
C GLN A 120 -3.92 -2.04 -13.51
N ILE A 121 -2.76 -1.77 -12.91
CA ILE A 121 -2.30 -2.46 -11.69
C ILE A 121 -3.21 -2.27 -10.47
N PHE A 122 -4.07 -1.25 -10.47
CA PHE A 122 -5.10 -1.06 -9.44
C PHE A 122 -6.37 -1.90 -9.68
N ARG A 123 -6.53 -2.51 -10.86
CA ARG A 123 -7.70 -3.35 -11.15
C ARG A 123 -7.62 -4.68 -10.40
N PRO A 124 -8.75 -5.16 -9.82
CA PRO A 124 -8.81 -6.46 -9.17
C PRO A 124 -8.30 -7.58 -10.09
N PHE A 125 -7.46 -8.46 -9.54
CA PHE A 125 -6.87 -9.63 -10.22
C PHE A 125 -5.91 -9.30 -11.37
N TYR A 126 -5.66 -8.03 -11.65
CA TYR A 126 -4.71 -7.65 -12.69
C TYR A 126 -3.27 -7.91 -12.23
N ARG A 127 -2.46 -8.44 -13.14
CA ARG A 127 -1.03 -8.71 -12.96
C ARG A 127 -0.33 -8.53 -14.30
N THR A 128 0.78 -7.80 -14.31
CA THR A 128 1.66 -7.69 -15.48
C THR A 128 2.26 -9.05 -15.82
N ASP A 129 2.60 -9.29 -17.09
CA ASP A 129 3.13 -10.58 -17.53
C ASP A 129 4.47 -10.91 -16.83
N GLU A 130 5.33 -9.91 -16.62
CA GLU A 130 6.58 -10.03 -15.86
C GLU A 130 6.35 -10.47 -14.39
N ALA A 131 5.23 -10.03 -13.80
CA ALA A 131 4.83 -10.44 -12.46
C ALA A 131 4.18 -11.82 -12.43
N ARG A 132 3.70 -12.37 -13.56
CA ARG A 132 3.11 -13.73 -13.64
C ARG A 132 4.18 -14.81 -13.57
N ASP A 133 5.33 -14.57 -14.18
CA ASP A 133 6.45 -15.51 -14.22
C ASP A 133 7.18 -15.65 -12.88
N ARG A 134 7.10 -14.63 -12.00
CA ARG A 134 7.54 -14.77 -10.61
C ARG A 134 6.54 -15.66 -9.85
N GLU A 135 6.99 -16.85 -9.44
CA GLU A 135 6.22 -17.85 -8.67
C GLU A 135 5.62 -17.34 -7.33
N SER A 136 5.95 -16.11 -6.92
CA SER A 136 5.65 -15.51 -5.60
C SER A 136 4.16 -15.21 -5.28
N GLY A 137 3.19 -15.78 -6.02
CA GLY A 137 1.86 -16.09 -5.48
C GLY A 137 0.99 -14.92 -4.96
N GLY A 138 0.80 -13.86 -5.75
CA GLY A 138 -0.14 -12.78 -5.42
C GLY A 138 -1.48 -12.96 -6.10
N THR A 139 -2.56 -12.60 -5.42
CA THR A 139 -3.93 -12.63 -5.94
C THR A 139 -4.22 -11.49 -6.93
N GLY A 140 -3.41 -10.43 -6.92
CA GLY A 140 -3.67 -9.20 -7.69
C GLY A 140 -4.75 -8.32 -7.06
N LEU A 141 -5.04 -8.50 -5.77
CA LEU A 141 -6.06 -7.73 -5.08
C LEU A 141 -5.50 -6.60 -4.20
N GLY A 142 -4.21 -6.67 -3.83
CA GLY A 142 -3.61 -5.71 -2.89
C GLY A 142 -3.78 -4.25 -3.32
N LEU A 143 -3.40 -3.90 -4.55
CA LEU A 143 -3.53 -2.50 -5.03
C LEU A 143 -4.98 -2.08 -5.28
N ALA A 144 -5.88 -3.01 -5.61
CA ALA A 144 -7.31 -2.72 -5.71
C ALA A 144 -7.93 -2.40 -4.35
N ILE A 145 -7.47 -3.07 -3.28
CA ILE A 145 -7.84 -2.74 -1.90
C ILE A 145 -7.34 -1.34 -1.56
N VAL A 146 -6.09 -1.02 -1.91
CA VAL A 146 -5.50 0.32 -1.68
C VAL A 146 -6.34 1.39 -2.34
N GLU A 147 -6.64 1.26 -3.63
CA GLU A 147 -7.46 2.23 -4.38
C GLU A 147 -8.82 2.43 -3.71
N THR A 148 -9.53 1.33 -3.41
CA THR A 148 -10.85 1.38 -2.76
C THR A 148 -10.79 2.08 -1.40
N VAL A 149 -9.82 1.74 -0.55
CA VAL A 149 -9.68 2.33 0.78
C VAL A 149 -9.41 3.82 0.66
N VAL A 150 -8.46 4.20 -0.20
CA VAL A 150 -8.04 5.59 -0.32
C VAL A 150 -9.17 6.45 -0.88
N GLU A 151 -9.92 5.97 -1.87
CA GLU A 151 -11.11 6.65 -2.40
C GLU A 151 -12.22 6.82 -1.32
N GLN A 152 -12.45 5.79 -0.50
CA GLN A 152 -13.42 5.87 0.61
C GLN A 152 -13.03 6.89 1.69
N HIS A 153 -11.74 7.24 1.75
CA HIS A 153 -11.19 8.29 2.62
C HIS A 153 -10.95 9.61 1.87
N ASN A 154 -11.58 9.79 0.70
CA ASN A 154 -11.50 11.00 -0.12
C ASN A 154 -10.08 11.35 -0.59
N GLY A 155 -9.20 10.35 -0.61
CA GLY A 155 -7.84 10.43 -1.12
C GLY A 155 -7.71 9.99 -2.57
N TRP A 156 -6.46 9.81 -3.01
CA TRP A 156 -6.14 9.15 -4.28
C TRP A 156 -4.83 8.37 -4.20
N VAL A 157 -4.65 7.40 -5.09
CA VAL A 157 -3.40 6.64 -5.24
C VAL A 157 -2.91 6.70 -6.70
N LYS A 158 -1.59 6.74 -6.91
CA LYS A 158 -0.96 6.77 -8.23
C LYS A 158 0.29 5.91 -8.28
N ALA A 159 0.64 5.49 -9.49
CA ALA A 159 1.86 4.77 -9.81
C ALA A 159 2.73 5.58 -10.78
N GLU A 160 4.01 5.72 -10.47
CA GLU A 160 4.98 6.54 -11.21
C GLU A 160 6.34 5.84 -11.27
N ASP A 161 7.27 6.39 -12.05
CA ASP A 161 8.66 5.93 -12.04
C ASP A 161 9.33 6.29 -10.71
N SER A 162 9.94 5.30 -10.06
CA SER A 162 10.71 5.53 -8.84
C SER A 162 12.07 6.15 -9.16
N PRO A 163 12.56 7.11 -8.35
CA PRO A 163 13.93 7.59 -8.44
C PRO A 163 14.97 6.50 -8.11
N LEU A 164 14.56 5.39 -7.49
CA LEU A 164 15.41 4.21 -7.28
C LEU A 164 15.47 3.28 -8.50
N GLY A 165 14.69 3.55 -9.55
CA GLY A 165 14.68 2.81 -10.81
C GLY A 165 13.53 1.82 -10.99
N GLY A 166 12.73 1.57 -9.95
CA GLY A 166 11.55 0.70 -9.99
C GLY A 166 10.22 1.47 -9.98
N LEU A 167 9.28 1.04 -9.13
CA LEU A 167 7.95 1.64 -9.03
C LEU A 167 7.84 2.61 -7.85
N ARG A 168 7.22 3.78 -8.07
CA ARG A 168 6.74 4.67 -7.03
C ARG A 168 5.24 4.51 -6.87
N LEU A 169 4.79 4.14 -5.69
CA LEU A 169 3.39 4.27 -5.29
C LEU A 169 3.22 5.52 -4.44
N THR A 170 2.35 6.42 -4.90
CA THR A 170 2.00 7.66 -4.21
C THR A 170 0.59 7.56 -3.68
N LEU A 171 0.41 7.60 -2.37
CA LEU A 171 -0.88 7.63 -1.69
C LEU A 171 -1.07 9.02 -1.08
N TRP A 172 -2.21 9.65 -1.34
CA TRP A 172 -2.59 10.94 -0.76
C TRP A 172 -3.89 10.82 0.01
N LEU A 173 -3.95 11.37 1.22
CA LEU A 173 -5.14 11.45 2.07
C LEU A 173 -5.35 12.88 2.56
N PRO A 174 -6.59 13.39 2.58
CA PRO A 174 -6.87 14.72 3.11
C PRO A 174 -6.64 14.76 4.62
N LEU A 175 -6.14 15.90 5.11
CA LEU A 175 -6.11 16.16 6.54
C LEU A 175 -7.52 16.30 7.08
N TYR A 176 -7.75 15.77 8.27
CA TYR A 176 -9.00 16.04 8.96
C TYR A 176 -8.99 17.48 9.51
N THR A 177 -9.73 18.36 8.83
CA THR A 177 -10.06 19.70 9.34
C THR A 177 -11.43 19.67 10.00
N ARG A 178 -11.48 20.00 11.29
CA ARG A 178 -12.70 20.01 12.10
C ARG A 178 -13.66 21.12 11.71
#